data_AF-A0A9Q3YT27-F1
#
_entry.id   AF-A0A9Q3YT27-F1
#
_cell.length_a   1.000
_cell.length_b   1.000
_cell.length_c   1.000
_cell.angle_alpha   90.00
_cell.angle_beta   90.00
_cell.angle_gamma   90.00
#
_symmetry.space_group_name_H-M   'P 1'
#
loop_
_entity.id
_entity.type
_entity.pdbx_description
1 polymer ?
#
loop_
_entity_poly.entity_id
_entity_poly.type
_entity_poly.pdbx_seq_one_letter_code
_entity_poly.pdbx_strand_id
1 'polypeptide(L)'
;MKKNFLLLFCFISSFVFSQEYHFDYFIREQSIRVKPDKQEWISESFYDSVNNKSLVLRTQNNKVIATIHEKENRITHVFKVNKSKDNVTFVYKYSNQFPEQKTKDYDKENVIKVEKIDSLHYNIIVFKNAKLKRKKITGTVKIEKSQLDYVNFSADYSRTDEINEKIKSFLNPKFKYILSSQQTKYYNSGYAFEESTQKIEKTDLSIIVPKKLILKEYYYWSDFEE
;
A
#
# COMPACT_ATOMS: atom_id res chain seq x y z
N MET A 1 45.01 -35.46 22.33
CA MET A 1 43.55 -35.67 22.28
C MET A 1 42.86 -34.31 22.26
N LYS A 2 42.21 -33.99 21.13
CA LYS A 2 41.34 -32.83 20.97
C LYS A 2 40.06 -33.06 21.78
N LYS A 3 39.62 -32.06 22.54
CA LYS A 3 38.22 -31.80 22.93
C LYS A 3 38.22 -30.70 23.97
N ASN A 4 38.01 -29.45 23.55
CA ASN A 4 37.51 -28.36 24.39
C ASN A 4 36.99 -27.25 23.46
N PHE A 5 35.97 -27.58 22.66
CA PHE A 5 35.37 -26.63 21.71
C PHE A 5 33.84 -26.74 21.65
N LEU A 6 33.18 -26.95 22.78
CA LEU A 6 31.74 -27.22 22.80
C LEU A 6 31.05 -26.61 24.03
N LEU A 7 31.38 -25.37 24.37
CA LEU A 7 30.71 -24.65 25.46
C LEU A 7 30.51 -23.15 25.16
N LEU A 8 30.33 -22.80 23.89
CA LEU A 8 30.01 -21.42 23.49
C LEU A 8 28.92 -21.30 22.41
N PHE A 9 27.97 -22.24 22.37
CA PHE A 9 26.87 -22.24 21.39
C PHE A 9 25.47 -22.40 21.99
N CYS A 10 25.29 -22.12 23.29
CA CYS A 10 23.96 -22.21 23.93
C CYS A 10 23.32 -20.84 24.25
N PHE A 11 23.90 -19.72 23.82
CA PHE A 11 23.31 -18.37 24.05
C PHE A 11 22.64 -17.74 22.81
N ILE A 12 22.46 -18.48 21.71
CA ILE A 12 21.90 -17.89 20.47
C ILE A 12 20.38 -18.11 20.35
N SER A 13 19.71 -18.88 21.21
CA SER A 13 18.32 -19.31 20.97
C SER A 13 17.24 -18.70 21.87
N SER A 14 17.42 -17.47 22.34
CA SER A 14 16.33 -16.71 23.00
C SER A 14 16.17 -15.30 22.43
N PHE A 15 16.43 -15.12 21.14
CA PHE A 15 15.90 -13.97 20.42
C PHE A 15 14.38 -14.13 20.27
N VAL A 16 13.65 -13.53 21.20
CA VAL A 16 12.21 -13.35 21.17
C VAL A 16 11.94 -12.26 20.14
N PHE A 17 11.94 -12.59 18.85
CA PHE A 17 11.73 -11.61 17.79
C PHE A 17 10.30 -11.06 17.85
N SER A 18 10.13 -9.85 18.38
CA SER A 18 9.03 -8.96 18.01
C SER A 18 9.33 -8.41 16.62
N GLN A 19 8.32 -8.33 15.76
CA GLN A 19 8.50 -7.73 14.44
C GLN A 19 8.45 -6.21 14.58
N GLU A 20 9.49 -5.54 14.11
CA GLU A 20 9.59 -4.09 14.10
C GLU A 20 9.51 -3.58 12.65
N TYR A 21 8.70 -2.55 12.44
CA TYR A 21 8.59 -1.84 11.17
C TYR A 21 9.13 -0.44 11.36
N HIS A 22 9.93 0.02 10.40
CA HIS A 22 10.46 1.37 10.36
C HIS A 22 9.91 2.09 9.14
N PHE A 23 9.21 3.19 9.35
CA PHE A 23 8.65 4.02 8.29
C PHE A 23 9.41 5.33 8.25
N ASP A 24 10.00 5.62 7.10
CA ASP A 24 10.87 6.78 6.90
C ASP A 24 10.20 7.91 6.11
N TYR A 25 8.98 7.70 5.62
CA TYR A 25 8.15 8.73 5.00
C TYR A 25 6.70 8.74 5.51
N PHE A 26 6.12 9.92 5.63
CA PHE A 26 4.69 10.15 5.72
C PHE A 26 4.16 10.60 4.35
N ILE A 27 3.08 9.99 3.88
CA ILE A 27 2.44 10.26 2.59
C ILE A 27 0.97 10.60 2.81
N ARG A 28 0.52 11.72 2.24
CA ARG A 28 -0.89 12.09 2.15
C ARG A 28 -1.32 12.15 0.70
N GLU A 29 -2.37 11.42 0.38
CA GLU A 29 -2.98 11.35 -0.96
C GLU A 29 -4.42 11.84 -0.88
N GLN A 30 -4.89 12.47 -1.96
CA GLN A 30 -6.28 12.82 -2.15
C GLN A 30 -6.85 12.02 -3.31
N SER A 31 -8.05 11.47 -3.12
CA SER A 31 -8.85 10.83 -4.17
C SER A 31 -10.16 11.58 -4.33
N ILE A 32 -10.54 11.89 -5.56
CA ILE A 32 -11.76 12.57 -5.92
C ILE A 32 -12.48 11.70 -6.95
N ARG A 33 -13.64 11.17 -6.61
CA ARG A 33 -14.54 10.59 -7.61
C ARG A 33 -15.15 11.75 -8.39
N VAL A 34 -14.90 11.81 -9.69
CA VAL A 34 -15.44 12.83 -10.61
C VAL A 34 -16.78 12.39 -11.20
N LYS A 35 -17.03 11.07 -11.30
CA LYS A 35 -18.31 10.50 -11.77
C LYS A 35 -18.71 9.25 -10.99
N PRO A 36 -20.02 9.00 -10.77
CA PRO A 36 -21.16 9.84 -11.17
C PRO A 36 -21.30 11.10 -10.32
N ASP A 37 -21.12 10.98 -9.01
CA ASP A 37 -21.22 12.09 -8.06
C ASP A 37 -19.88 12.39 -7.42
N LYS A 38 -19.62 13.70 -7.22
CA LYS A 38 -18.37 14.17 -6.61
C LYS A 38 -18.27 13.68 -5.17
N GLN A 39 -17.20 12.95 -4.87
CA GLN A 39 -16.85 12.53 -3.51
C GLN A 39 -15.34 12.65 -3.33
N GLU A 40 -14.90 13.08 -2.15
CA GLU A 40 -13.49 13.32 -1.86
C GLU A 40 -13.07 12.48 -0.65
N TRP A 41 -11.88 11.88 -0.75
CA TRP A 41 -11.24 11.12 0.31
C TRP A 41 -9.80 11.60 0.48
N ILE A 42 -9.34 11.60 1.73
CA ILE A 42 -7.94 11.80 2.07
C ILE A 42 -7.43 10.49 2.65
N SER A 43 -6.33 9.99 2.10
CA SER A 43 -5.59 8.85 2.61
C SER A 43 -4.30 9.35 3.26
N GLU A 44 -3.97 8.82 4.43
CA GLU A 44 -2.72 9.08 5.12
C GLU A 44 -2.01 7.74 5.33
N SER A 45 -0.70 7.70 5.11
CA SER A 45 0.10 6.52 5.40
C SER A 45 1.51 6.87 5.83
N PHE A 46 2.11 5.96 6.60
CA PHE A 46 3.55 5.93 6.82
C PHE A 46 4.13 4.83 5.95
N TYR A 47 5.23 5.11 5.26
CA TYR A 47 5.83 4.25 4.26
C TYR A 47 7.28 3.93 4.58
N ASP A 48 7.62 2.65 4.46
CA ASP A 48 8.96 2.09 4.56
C ASP A 48 9.53 1.99 3.14
N SER A 49 10.43 2.91 2.80
CA SER A 49 11.03 2.97 1.47
C SER A 49 12.05 1.86 1.19
N VAL A 50 12.44 1.08 2.19
CA VAL A 50 13.37 -0.06 2.04
C VAL A 50 12.57 -1.33 1.76
N ASN A 51 11.52 -1.59 2.53
CA ASN A 51 10.75 -2.84 2.45
C ASN A 51 9.41 -2.72 1.72
N ASN A 52 9.08 -1.53 1.20
CA ASN A 52 7.82 -1.24 0.52
C ASN A 52 6.59 -1.58 1.37
N LYS A 53 6.66 -1.33 2.69
CA LYS A 53 5.55 -1.56 3.62
C LYS A 53 4.86 -0.24 3.92
N SER A 54 3.54 -0.29 4.08
CA SER A 54 2.75 0.88 4.45
C SER A 54 1.92 0.60 5.70
N LEU A 55 1.97 1.54 6.64
CA LEU A 55 0.98 1.70 7.69
C LEU A 55 -0.07 2.69 7.20
N VAL A 56 -1.24 2.18 6.81
CA VAL A 56 -2.33 2.99 6.27
C VAL A 56 -3.26 3.42 7.39
N LEU A 57 -3.57 4.71 7.48
CA LEU A 57 -4.51 5.28 8.44
C LEU A 57 -5.88 5.43 7.78
N ARG A 58 -6.93 4.98 8.48
CA ARG A 58 -8.32 5.13 8.06
C ARG A 58 -9.11 5.82 9.17
N THR A 59 -9.85 6.85 8.81
CA THR A 59 -10.69 7.61 9.75
C THR A 59 -12.16 7.33 9.49
N GLN A 60 -12.91 6.96 10.53
CA GLN A 60 -14.36 6.82 10.49
C GLN A 60 -14.96 7.27 11.84
N ASN A 61 -16.01 8.10 11.82
CA ASN A 61 -16.70 8.61 13.01
C ASN A 61 -15.73 9.23 14.04
N ASN A 62 -14.80 10.09 13.59
CA ASN A 62 -13.73 10.71 14.39
C ASN A 62 -12.73 9.73 15.04
N LYS A 63 -12.81 8.43 14.74
CA LYS A 63 -11.84 7.42 15.17
C LYS A 63 -10.88 7.09 14.04
N VAL A 64 -9.63 6.87 14.39
CA VAL A 64 -8.58 6.50 13.43
C VAL A 64 -8.06 5.11 13.77
N ILE A 65 -8.08 4.22 12.78
CA ILE A 65 -7.38 2.93 12.83
C ILE A 65 -6.17 3.00 11.91
N ALA A 66 -5.13 2.26 12.23
CA ALA A 66 -4.01 2.04 11.33
C ALA A 66 -3.83 0.55 11.05
N THR A 67 -3.43 0.24 9.82
CA THR A 67 -3.25 -1.14 9.38
C THR A 67 -1.95 -1.32 8.61
N ILE A 68 -1.24 -2.42 8.89
CA ILE A 68 -0.12 -2.90 8.07
C ILE A 68 -0.58 -4.19 7.40
N HIS A 69 -0.52 -4.24 6.07
CA HIS A 69 -0.88 -5.44 5.32
C HIS A 69 0.36 -6.17 4.81
N GLU A 70 0.50 -7.43 5.20
CA GLU A 70 1.53 -8.34 4.75
C GLU A 70 0.96 -9.33 3.72
N LYS A 71 1.09 -8.96 2.43
CA LYS A 71 0.58 -9.77 1.31
C LYS A 71 1.09 -11.21 1.31
N GLU A 72 2.39 -11.40 1.58
CA GLU A 72 3.07 -12.71 1.59
C GLU A 72 2.51 -13.65 2.66
N ASN A 73 2.30 -13.13 3.87
CA ASN A 73 1.78 -13.90 5.01
C ASN A 73 0.24 -13.91 5.06
N ARG A 74 -0.40 -13.09 4.24
CA ARG A 74 -1.85 -12.81 4.26
C ARG A 74 -2.32 -12.33 5.63
N ILE A 75 -1.49 -11.52 6.28
CA ILE A 75 -1.78 -10.97 7.60
C ILE A 75 -2.05 -9.47 7.48
N THR A 76 -3.03 -8.98 8.21
CA THR A 76 -3.20 -7.54 8.44
C THR A 76 -3.11 -7.27 9.93
N HIS A 77 -2.10 -6.51 10.34
CA HIS A 77 -1.97 -6.02 11.72
C HIS A 77 -2.83 -4.77 11.89
N VAL A 78 -3.57 -4.70 12.98
CA VAL A 78 -4.52 -3.61 13.25
C VAL A 78 -4.16 -2.89 14.54
N PHE A 79 -4.13 -1.56 14.46
CA PHE A 79 -3.72 -0.67 15.55
C PHE A 79 -4.83 0.36 15.83
N LYS A 80 -5.10 0.62 17.11
CA LYS A 80 -5.82 1.83 17.55
C LYS A 80 -4.85 3.01 17.46
N VAL A 81 -5.27 4.09 16.83
CA VAL A 81 -4.47 5.32 16.75
C VAL A 81 -5.01 6.32 17.77
N ASN A 82 -4.15 6.81 18.66
CA ASN A 82 -4.50 7.94 19.53
C ASN A 82 -3.76 9.17 19.04
N LYS A 83 -4.51 10.19 18.64
CA LYS A 83 -3.98 11.50 18.24
C LYS A 83 -4.19 12.49 19.41
N SER A 84 -3.10 13.02 19.96
CA SER A 84 -3.10 14.24 20.77
C SER A 84 -2.37 15.34 19.98
N LYS A 85 -2.55 16.62 20.35
CA LYS A 85 -2.21 17.80 19.52
C LYS A 85 -0.89 17.67 18.72
N ASP A 86 0.17 17.14 19.33
CA ASP A 86 1.49 16.99 18.71
C ASP A 86 2.02 15.55 18.72
N ASN A 87 1.21 14.56 19.09
CA ASN A 87 1.66 13.17 19.22
C ASN A 87 0.64 12.19 18.63
N VAL A 88 1.14 11.25 17.84
CA VAL A 88 0.37 10.13 17.29
C VAL A 88 0.97 8.85 17.84
N THR A 89 0.16 8.08 18.57
CA THR A 89 0.57 6.78 19.12
C THR A 89 -0.25 5.65 18.51
N PHE A 90 0.38 4.49 18.36
CA PHE A 90 -0.19 3.30 17.75
C PHE A 90 -0.22 2.18 18.79
N VAL A 91 -1.41 1.69 19.10
CA VAL A 91 -1.60 0.59 20.07
C VAL A 91 -2.05 -0.64 19.31
N TYR A 92 -1.22 -1.69 19.29
CA TYR A 92 -1.58 -2.98 18.69
C TYR A 92 -2.87 -3.52 19.31
N LYS A 93 -3.78 -4.02 18.47
CA LYS A 93 -5.02 -4.67 18.90
C LYS A 93 -5.03 -6.16 18.57
N TYR A 94 -4.87 -6.49 17.30
CA TYR A 94 -4.90 -7.87 16.81
C TYR A 94 -4.35 -7.94 15.39
N SER A 95 -4.30 -9.16 14.86
CA SER A 95 -3.97 -9.44 13.48
C SER A 95 -5.09 -10.25 12.85
N ASN A 96 -5.44 -9.95 11.61
CA ASN A 96 -6.30 -10.79 10.79
C ASN A 96 -5.43 -11.69 9.93
N GLN A 97 -5.65 -13.00 9.95
CA GLN A 97 -5.01 -13.94 9.05
C GLN A 97 -6.03 -14.45 8.05
N PHE A 98 -5.86 -14.10 6.78
CA PHE A 98 -6.80 -14.50 5.75
C PHE A 98 -6.46 -15.91 5.25
N PRO A 99 -7.48 -16.78 5.06
CA PRO A 99 -7.26 -18.08 4.47
C PRO A 99 -6.75 -17.93 3.02
N GLU A 100 -6.18 -19.01 2.49
CA GLU A 100 -5.84 -19.07 1.08
C GLU A 100 -7.10 -18.89 0.24
N GLN A 101 -7.22 -17.73 -0.40
CA GLN A 101 -8.31 -17.50 -1.33
C GLN A 101 -8.10 -18.40 -2.56
N LYS A 102 -8.98 -19.39 -2.73
CA LYS A 102 -9.21 -20.05 -4.02
C LYS A 102 -9.97 -19.13 -4.98
N THR A 103 -9.60 -17.85 -5.06
CA THR A 103 -10.28 -16.89 -5.92
C THR A 103 -9.79 -17.05 -7.34
N LYS A 104 -10.74 -17.15 -8.28
CA LYS A 104 -10.45 -16.95 -9.70
C LYS A 104 -9.89 -15.55 -9.87
N ASP A 105 -8.72 -15.44 -10.48
CA ASP A 105 -8.21 -14.16 -10.96
C ASP A 105 -9.09 -13.71 -12.13
N TYR A 106 -10.10 -12.89 -11.81
CA TYR A 106 -11.06 -12.33 -12.76
C TYR A 106 -10.39 -11.44 -13.82
N ASP A 107 -9.13 -11.06 -13.60
CA ASP A 107 -8.37 -10.14 -14.43
C ASP A 107 -7.21 -10.80 -15.18
N LYS A 108 -7.11 -12.14 -15.09
CA LYS A 108 -6.07 -12.94 -15.76
C LYS A 108 -6.07 -12.74 -17.28
N GLU A 109 -7.23 -12.64 -17.89
CA GLU A 109 -7.35 -12.47 -19.35
C GLU A 109 -7.08 -11.03 -19.81
N ASN A 110 -7.08 -10.07 -18.89
CA ASN A 110 -6.93 -8.67 -19.27
C ASN A 110 -5.53 -8.40 -19.86
N VAL A 111 -5.50 -7.48 -20.81
CA VAL A 111 -4.25 -7.02 -21.44
C VAL A 111 -4.00 -5.58 -21.04
N ILE A 112 -2.84 -5.36 -20.42
CA ILE A 112 -2.38 -4.05 -19.94
C ILE A 112 -1.46 -3.43 -20.99
N LYS A 113 -1.79 -2.23 -21.44
CA LYS A 113 -0.91 -1.35 -22.22
C LYS A 113 -0.57 -0.11 -21.39
N VAL A 114 0.72 0.24 -21.38
CA VAL A 114 1.23 1.50 -20.84
C VAL A 114 2.00 2.17 -21.96
N GLU A 115 1.58 3.37 -22.34
CA GLU A 115 2.10 4.12 -23.48
C GLU A 115 2.66 5.44 -22.97
N LYS A 116 3.87 5.79 -23.44
CA LYS A 116 4.50 7.05 -23.10
C LYS A 116 3.83 8.19 -23.89
N ILE A 117 3.32 9.19 -23.17
CA ILE A 117 2.82 10.44 -23.79
C ILE A 117 4.01 11.39 -23.97
N ASP A 118 4.76 11.62 -22.88
CA ASP A 118 6.01 12.36 -22.87
C ASP A 118 6.99 11.78 -21.83
N SER A 119 8.07 12.50 -21.48
CA SER A 119 9.09 12.02 -20.55
C SER A 119 8.58 11.56 -19.17
N LEU A 120 7.48 12.11 -18.66
CA LEU A 120 6.97 11.86 -17.31
C LEU A 120 5.43 11.71 -17.26
N HIS A 121 4.77 11.67 -18.42
CA HIS A 121 3.34 11.41 -18.54
C HIS A 121 3.09 10.12 -19.32
N TYR A 122 2.19 9.28 -18.80
CA TYR A 122 1.89 7.97 -19.37
C TYR A 122 0.39 7.73 -19.45
N ASN A 123 -0.02 7.07 -20.52
CA ASN A 123 -1.38 6.58 -20.72
C ASN A 123 -1.43 5.09 -20.37
N ILE A 124 -2.49 4.69 -19.67
CA ILE A 124 -2.73 3.31 -19.25
C ILE A 124 -4.03 2.86 -19.87
N ILE A 125 -4.03 1.70 -20.51
CA ILE A 125 -5.23 1.08 -21.07
C ILE A 125 -5.25 -0.39 -20.67
N VAL A 126 -6.28 -0.79 -19.93
CA VAL A 126 -6.55 -2.19 -19.60
C VAL A 126 -7.70 -2.67 -20.47
N PHE A 127 -7.44 -3.64 -21.33
CA PHE A 127 -8.45 -4.31 -22.15
C PHE A 127 -8.93 -5.59 -21.47
N LYS A 128 -10.20 -5.94 -21.64
CA LYS A 128 -10.80 -7.15 -21.06
C LYS A 128 -10.21 -8.47 -21.59
N ASN A 129 -9.57 -8.43 -22.76
CA ASN A 129 -8.93 -9.59 -23.38
C ASN A 129 -8.01 -9.18 -24.54
N ALA A 130 -7.29 -10.16 -25.08
CA ALA A 130 -6.38 -10.03 -26.22
C ALA A 130 -7.02 -9.55 -27.54
N LYS A 131 -8.35 -9.50 -27.65
CA LYS A 131 -9.01 -8.90 -28.83
C LYS A 131 -8.92 -7.36 -28.84
N LEU A 132 -8.55 -6.73 -27.72
CA LEU A 132 -8.35 -5.29 -27.57
C LEU A 132 -9.57 -4.41 -27.95
N LYS A 133 -10.78 -4.99 -27.99
CA LYS A 133 -12.00 -4.26 -28.39
C LYS A 133 -12.69 -3.55 -27.23
N ARG A 134 -12.65 -4.14 -26.04
CA ARG A 134 -13.37 -3.63 -24.86
C ARG A 134 -12.37 -3.21 -23.78
N LYS A 135 -12.42 -1.93 -23.43
CA LYS A 135 -11.65 -1.36 -22.32
C LYS A 135 -12.34 -1.69 -20.99
N LYS A 136 -11.55 -2.00 -19.96
CA LYS A 136 -11.99 -2.13 -18.57
C LYS A 136 -11.65 -0.85 -17.82
N ILE A 137 -10.40 -0.41 -17.94
CA ILE A 137 -9.86 0.79 -17.30
C ILE A 137 -9.06 1.57 -18.33
N THR A 138 -9.15 2.90 -18.26
CA THR A 138 -8.13 3.79 -18.83
C THR A 138 -7.65 4.73 -17.77
N GLY A 139 -6.38 5.09 -17.81
CA GLY A 139 -5.87 6.13 -16.95
C GLY A 139 -4.76 6.96 -17.58
N THR A 140 -4.50 8.10 -16.98
CA THR A 140 -3.37 8.96 -17.32
C THR A 140 -2.65 9.28 -16.04
N VAL A 141 -1.33 9.12 -16.03
CA VAL A 141 -0.50 9.35 -14.85
C VAL A 141 0.54 10.41 -15.15
N LYS A 142 0.83 11.23 -14.16
CA LYS A 142 1.92 12.19 -14.13
C LYS A 142 2.92 11.78 -13.06
N ILE A 143 4.18 11.73 -13.46
CA ILE A 143 5.31 11.35 -12.61
C ILE A 143 6.17 12.58 -12.35
N GLU A 144 6.76 12.67 -11.17
CA GLU A 144 7.69 13.75 -10.80
C GLU A 144 8.94 13.17 -10.15
N LYS A 145 10.09 13.82 -10.33
CA LYS A 145 11.34 13.44 -9.63
C LYS A 145 11.19 13.76 -8.15
N SER A 146 11.71 12.89 -7.29
CA SER A 146 11.59 13.00 -5.84
C SER A 146 12.80 12.42 -5.11
N GLN A 147 12.84 12.57 -3.80
CA GLN A 147 13.79 11.90 -2.89
C GLN A 147 13.33 10.48 -2.50
N LEU A 148 12.05 10.19 -2.72
CA LEU A 148 11.39 8.91 -2.52
C LEU A 148 11.07 8.27 -3.87
N ASP A 149 11.24 6.96 -3.99
CA ASP A 149 10.71 6.20 -5.12
C ASP A 149 9.36 5.58 -4.73
N TYR A 150 8.27 6.18 -5.19
CA TYR A 150 6.89 5.82 -4.86
C TYR A 150 5.99 6.00 -6.08
N VAL A 151 6.16 5.11 -7.06
CA VAL A 151 5.27 5.00 -8.23
C VAL A 151 4.15 4.02 -7.87
N ASN A 152 3.00 4.56 -7.47
CA ASN A 152 1.84 3.79 -7.02
C ASN A 152 0.58 4.17 -7.80
N PHE A 153 0.40 3.59 -8.98
CA PHE A 153 -0.88 3.65 -9.71
C PHE A 153 -1.93 2.85 -8.93
N SER A 154 -2.92 3.56 -8.43
CA SER A 154 -4.00 3.04 -7.60
C SER A 154 -5.24 2.81 -8.46
N ALA A 155 -5.84 1.62 -8.39
CA ALA A 155 -7.11 1.34 -9.03
C ALA A 155 -7.80 0.15 -8.35
N ASP A 156 -9.13 0.08 -8.46
CA ASP A 156 -9.91 -1.12 -8.16
C ASP A 156 -9.67 -2.18 -9.24
N TYR A 157 -8.44 -2.72 -9.25
CA TYR A 157 -7.90 -3.63 -10.23
C TYR A 157 -6.79 -4.48 -9.59
N SER A 158 -6.85 -5.81 -9.73
CA SER A 158 -5.94 -6.71 -9.01
C SER A 158 -4.49 -6.70 -9.52
N ARG A 159 -4.25 -6.19 -10.75
CA ARG A 159 -2.94 -6.23 -11.42
C ARG A 159 -2.33 -4.83 -11.58
N THR A 160 -2.55 -3.94 -10.61
CA THR A 160 -1.90 -2.61 -10.55
C THR A 160 -0.39 -2.70 -10.40
N ASP A 161 0.12 -3.71 -9.70
CA ASP A 161 1.57 -3.99 -9.58
C ASP A 161 2.24 -4.08 -10.97
N GLU A 162 1.62 -4.77 -11.93
CA GLU A 162 2.13 -4.88 -13.31
C GLU A 162 2.10 -3.56 -14.08
N ILE A 163 1.13 -2.69 -13.78
CA ILE A 163 1.06 -1.34 -14.35
C ILE A 163 2.23 -0.50 -13.82
N ASN A 164 2.47 -0.56 -12.50
CA ASN A 164 3.58 0.15 -11.85
C ASN A 164 4.94 -0.27 -12.40
N GLU A 165 5.18 -1.57 -12.57
CA GLU A 165 6.42 -2.07 -13.16
C GLU A 165 6.61 -1.61 -14.62
N LYS A 166 5.53 -1.60 -15.41
CA LYS A 166 5.59 -1.06 -16.78
C LYS A 166 5.92 0.43 -16.80
N ILE A 167 5.33 1.24 -15.92
CA ILE A 167 5.66 2.67 -15.79
C ILE A 167 7.13 2.83 -15.42
N LYS A 168 7.60 2.12 -14.38
CA LYS A 168 8.99 2.16 -13.92
C LYS A 168 9.98 1.77 -15.01
N SER A 169 9.64 0.83 -15.89
CA SER A 169 10.50 0.45 -17.02
C SER A 169 10.83 1.58 -18.00
N PHE A 170 9.99 2.63 -18.06
CA PHE A 170 10.23 3.82 -18.89
C PHE A 170 11.05 4.91 -18.19
N LEU A 171 11.26 4.80 -16.88
CA LEU A 171 11.93 5.80 -16.06
C LEU A 171 13.43 5.53 -15.99
N ASN A 172 14.23 6.59 -15.79
CA ASN A 172 15.67 6.43 -15.66
C ASN A 172 16.01 5.94 -14.24
N PRO A 173 16.61 4.76 -14.06
CA PRO A 173 16.83 4.16 -12.74
C PRO A 173 17.80 4.94 -11.84
N LYS A 174 18.51 5.95 -12.37
CA LYS A 174 19.38 6.84 -11.59
C LYS A 174 18.61 7.87 -10.76
N PHE A 175 17.33 8.09 -11.05
CA PHE A 175 16.49 9.02 -10.31
C PHE A 175 15.38 8.25 -9.60
N LYS A 176 14.88 8.84 -8.52
CA LYS A 176 13.69 8.37 -7.82
C LYS A 176 12.49 9.20 -8.25
N TYR A 177 11.32 8.56 -8.27
CA TYR A 177 10.13 9.17 -8.82
C TYR A 177 8.92 8.92 -7.95
N ILE A 178 7.97 9.85 -7.98
CA ILE A 178 6.65 9.68 -7.39
C ILE A 178 5.58 9.79 -8.45
N LEU A 179 4.47 9.10 -8.27
CA LEU A 179 3.24 9.43 -8.98
C LEU A 179 2.65 10.69 -8.33
N SER A 180 2.66 11.82 -9.04
CA SER A 180 2.14 13.07 -8.50
C SER A 180 0.63 13.18 -8.69
N SER A 181 0.12 12.72 -9.82
CA SER A 181 -1.32 12.61 -10.05
C SER A 181 -1.69 11.52 -11.05
N GLN A 182 -2.94 11.08 -10.97
CA GLN A 182 -3.55 10.20 -11.93
C GLN A 182 -5.02 10.52 -12.16
N GLN A 183 -5.51 10.16 -13.34
CA GLN A 183 -6.92 10.10 -13.69
C GLN A 183 -7.25 8.68 -14.10
N THR A 184 -8.35 8.12 -13.59
CA THR A 184 -8.76 6.75 -13.88
C THR A 184 -10.24 6.71 -14.25
N LYS A 185 -10.59 5.98 -15.33
CA LYS A 185 -11.97 5.76 -15.78
C LYS A 185 -12.27 4.27 -15.84
N TYR A 186 -13.38 3.87 -15.23
CA TYR A 186 -13.87 2.50 -15.17
C TYR A 186 -15.06 2.34 -16.12
N TYR A 187 -14.90 1.50 -17.15
CA TYR A 187 -15.91 1.36 -18.21
C TYR A 187 -17.12 0.53 -17.79
N ASN A 188 -16.97 -0.36 -16.79
CA ASN A 188 -18.10 -1.19 -16.32
C ASN A 188 -19.06 -0.40 -15.41
N SER A 189 -18.52 0.38 -14.46
CA SER A 189 -19.33 1.16 -13.51
C SER A 189 -19.62 2.58 -14.00
N GLY A 190 -18.90 3.07 -15.01
CA GLY A 190 -18.96 4.47 -15.44
C GLY A 190 -18.24 5.44 -14.50
N TYR A 191 -17.55 4.92 -13.47
CA TYR A 191 -16.89 5.76 -12.47
C TYR A 191 -15.63 6.40 -13.05
N ALA A 192 -15.31 7.59 -12.56
CA ALA A 192 -14.08 8.28 -12.88
C ALA A 192 -13.49 8.87 -11.60
N PHE A 193 -12.17 8.80 -11.46
CA PHE A 193 -11.43 9.28 -10.31
C PHE A 193 -10.25 10.14 -10.74
N GLU A 194 -9.94 11.11 -9.90
CA GLU A 194 -8.73 11.92 -9.90
C GLU A 194 -8.02 11.66 -8.57
N GLU A 195 -6.76 11.27 -8.62
CA GLU A 195 -5.95 11.05 -7.43
C GLU A 195 -4.66 11.85 -7.52
N SER A 196 -4.18 12.32 -6.38
CA SER A 196 -2.96 13.12 -6.32
C SER A 196 -2.23 12.94 -5.00
N THR A 197 -0.90 12.95 -5.09
CA THR A 197 -0.02 13.01 -3.93
C THR A 197 0.03 14.46 -3.45
N GLN A 198 -0.54 14.71 -2.29
CA GLN A 198 -0.63 16.06 -1.71
C GLN A 198 0.60 16.40 -0.87
N LYS A 199 1.19 15.40 -0.22
CA LYS A 199 2.27 15.61 0.74
C LYS A 199 3.16 14.38 0.87
N ILE A 200 4.47 14.59 0.85
CA ILE A 200 5.48 13.59 1.22
C ILE A 200 6.46 14.27 2.16
N GLU A 201 6.64 13.71 3.35
CA GLU A 201 7.60 14.20 4.34
C GLU A 201 8.44 13.08 4.91
N LYS A 202 9.71 13.37 5.21
CA LYS A 202 10.55 12.47 6.00
C LYS A 202 9.98 12.36 7.42
N THR A 203 10.01 11.15 7.95
CA THR A 203 9.62 10.85 9.33
C THR A 203 10.54 9.77 9.88
N ASP A 204 10.46 9.52 11.18
CA ASP A 204 11.12 8.41 11.84
C ASP A 204 10.10 7.74 12.77
N LEU A 205 9.28 6.85 12.20
CA LEU A 205 8.26 6.11 12.93
C LEU A 205 8.65 4.65 13.01
N SER A 206 8.76 4.14 14.24
CA SER A 206 8.96 2.71 14.49
C SER A 206 7.72 2.10 15.16
N ILE A 207 7.24 0.97 14.65
CA ILE A 207 6.09 0.24 15.19
C ILE A 207 6.50 -1.19 15.48
N ILE A 208 6.18 -1.64 16.70
CA ILE A 208 6.46 -2.99 17.16
C ILE A 208 5.15 -3.79 17.19
N VAL A 209 5.15 -4.95 16.54
CA VAL A 209 4.10 -5.97 16.65
C VAL A 209 4.51 -7.01 17.69
N PRO A 210 3.62 -7.37 18.63
CA PRO A 210 3.95 -8.34 19.67
C PRO A 210 4.18 -9.73 19.09
N LYS A 211 5.09 -10.49 19.69
CA LYS A 211 5.41 -11.86 19.27
C LYS A 211 4.19 -12.80 19.28
N LYS A 212 3.33 -12.68 20.29
CA LYS A 212 2.11 -13.48 20.39
C LYS A 212 0.96 -12.70 19.75
N LEU A 213 0.63 -13.06 18.50
CA LEU A 213 -0.47 -12.44 17.79
C LEU A 213 -1.82 -12.89 18.39
N ILE A 214 -2.66 -11.91 18.70
CA ILE A 214 -4.11 -12.12 18.87
C ILE A 214 -4.69 -12.21 17.46
N LEU A 215 -5.18 -13.39 17.06
CA LEU A 215 -5.77 -13.61 15.73
C LEU A 215 -7.28 -13.41 15.76
N LYS A 216 -7.82 -12.69 14.78
CA LYS A 216 -9.26 -12.56 14.52
C LYS A 216 -9.56 -12.81 13.05
N GLU A 217 -10.73 -13.35 12.73
CA GLU A 217 -11.15 -13.54 11.32
C GLU A 217 -11.47 -12.22 10.63
N TYR A 218 -12.12 -11.29 11.34
CA TYR A 218 -12.53 -9.98 10.82
C TYR A 218 -12.19 -8.87 11.81
N TYR A 219 -12.15 -7.63 11.31
CA TYR A 219 -12.19 -6.45 12.16
C TYR A 219 -13.61 -5.89 12.20
N TYR A 220 -14.07 -5.54 13.39
CA TYR A 220 -15.31 -4.79 13.58
C TYR A 220 -14.97 -3.42 14.14
N TRP A 221 -15.64 -2.38 13.67
CA TRP A 221 -15.43 -1.02 14.21
C TRP A 221 -15.74 -0.91 15.70
N SER A 222 -16.59 -1.79 16.22
CA SER A 222 -16.87 -1.94 17.65
C SER A 222 -15.66 -2.39 18.46
N ASP A 223 -14.63 -3.00 17.87
CA ASP A 223 -13.37 -3.34 18.56
C ASP A 223 -12.59 -2.09 19.02
N PHE A 224 -13.01 -0.91 18.56
CA PHE A 224 -12.45 0.39 18.87
C PHE A 224 -13.46 1.29 19.60
N GLU A 225 -14.58 0.73 20.08
CA GLU A 225 -15.48 1.34 21.06
C GLU A 225 -14.93 1.09 22.47
N GLU A 226 -15.06 2.09 23.35
CA GLU A 226 -14.64 2.00 24.76
C GLU A 226 -15.74 1.35 25.60
#